data_AF-A0A2H0XCQ8-F1
#
_entry.id   AF-A0A2H0XCQ8-F1
#
_cell.length_a   1.000
_cell.length_b   1.000
_cell.length_c   1.000
_cell.angle_alpha   90.00
_cell.angle_beta   90.00
_cell.angle_gamma   90.00
#
_symmetry.space_group_name_H-M   'P 1'
#
loop_
_entity.id
_entity.type
_entity.pdbx_description
1 polymer ?
#
loop_
_entity_poly.entity_id
_entity_poly.type
_entity_poly.pdbx_seq_one_letter_code
_entity_poly.pdbx_strand_id
1 'polypeptide(L)'
;MPLKLSKKQKDILIGTILGDACIESCKKEDRIQINHSDKQKDYVFWKYQNLKEWTLSSPRRVGCKDKRTGKINWEWRFRTFSHPEFTQYKKIFYSGRKKIIPRNIKDLLVSPLSLAVWYMDDGKKRPDCRGAYLDTICFSKKEQKRLIDCLRNNFQLVNTKLHWNGDGYHIY
;
A
#
# COMPACT_ATOMS: atom_id res chain seq x y z
N MET A 1 -21.32 -15.86 11.89
CA MET A 1 -19.97 -15.46 12.34
C MET A 1 -19.63 -14.13 11.68
N PRO A 2 -18.92 -13.19 12.34
CA PRO A 2 -18.48 -11.97 11.66
C PRO A 2 -17.52 -12.32 10.52
N LEU A 3 -17.60 -11.58 9.41
CA LEU A 3 -16.73 -11.75 8.25
C LEU A 3 -15.27 -11.55 8.68
N LYS A 4 -14.36 -12.43 8.23
CA LYS A 4 -12.93 -12.37 8.56
C LYS A 4 -12.10 -12.46 7.28
N LEU A 5 -11.03 -11.67 7.22
CA LEU A 5 -10.13 -11.69 6.07
C LEU A 5 -9.46 -13.06 5.96
N SER A 6 -9.55 -13.66 4.78
CA SER A 6 -8.74 -14.84 4.42
C SER A 6 -7.24 -14.49 4.43
N LYS A 7 -6.39 -15.51 4.52
CA LYS A 7 -4.92 -15.31 4.50
C LYS A 7 -4.48 -14.53 3.25
N LYS A 8 -5.00 -14.89 2.07
CA LYS A 8 -4.69 -14.20 0.81
C LYS A 8 -5.09 -12.71 0.86
N GLN A 9 -6.26 -12.40 1.39
CA GLN A 9 -6.71 -11.00 1.49
C GLN A 9 -5.89 -10.19 2.48
N LYS A 10 -5.49 -10.79 3.61
CA LYS A 10 -4.56 -10.15 4.56
C LYS A 10 -3.23 -9.83 3.88
N ASP A 11 -2.69 -10.78 3.11
CA ASP A 11 -1.43 -10.58 2.41
C ASP A 11 -1.51 -9.46 1.36
N ILE A 12 -2.58 -9.44 0.55
CA ILE A 12 -2.85 -8.35 -0.40
C ILE A 12 -3.01 -7.02 0.33
N LEU A 13 -3.75 -7.01 1.43
CA LEU A 13 -4.04 -5.80 2.18
C LEU A 13 -2.78 -5.21 2.83
N ILE A 14 -1.88 -6.04 3.38
CA ILE A 14 -0.60 -5.57 3.94
C ILE A 14 0.23 -4.87 2.86
N GLY A 15 0.38 -5.48 1.68
CA GLY A 15 1.12 -4.85 0.57
C GLY A 15 0.47 -3.55 0.12
N THR A 16 -0.87 -3.55 0.02
CA THR A 16 -1.66 -2.39 -0.42
C THR A 16 -1.58 -1.24 0.61
N ILE A 17 -1.59 -1.54 1.92
CA ILE A 17 -1.46 -0.54 2.99
C ILE A 17 -0.06 0.07 3.02
N LEU A 18 0.98 -0.73 2.79
CA LEU A 18 2.34 -0.20 2.67
C LEU A 18 2.47 0.71 1.45
N GLY A 19 1.77 0.35 0.37
CA GLY A 19 1.67 1.09 -0.89
C GLY A 19 0.65 2.23 -0.91
N ASP A 20 -0.20 2.22 -1.93
CA ASP A 20 -1.07 3.34 -2.31
C ASP A 20 -2.35 3.47 -1.48
N ALA A 21 -2.73 2.47 -0.69
CA ALA A 21 -4.00 2.55 0.03
C ALA A 21 -3.99 3.57 1.17
N CYS A 22 -5.19 4.09 1.42
CA CYS A 22 -5.50 4.95 2.54
C CYS A 22 -6.57 4.31 3.42
N ILE A 23 -6.35 4.33 4.74
CA ILE A 23 -7.34 3.88 5.72
C ILE A 23 -8.15 5.09 6.23
N GLU A 24 -9.37 5.24 5.73
CA GLU A 24 -10.26 6.37 6.03
C GLU A 24 -11.02 6.12 7.34
N SER A 25 -11.05 7.12 8.24
CA SER A 25 -11.93 7.08 9.41
C SER A 25 -13.36 7.38 9.02
N CYS A 26 -14.28 6.53 9.44
CA CYS A 26 -15.70 6.82 9.48
C CYS A 26 -16.16 6.98 10.94
N LYS A 27 -17.47 7.17 11.18
CA LYS A 27 -18.01 7.49 12.50
C LYS A 27 -17.67 6.45 13.58
N LYS A 28 -17.72 5.16 13.24
CA LYS A 28 -17.53 4.05 14.19
C LYS A 28 -16.30 3.20 13.90
N GLU A 29 -16.07 2.91 12.62
CA GLU A 29 -15.03 2.00 12.15
C GLU A 29 -14.36 2.57 10.90
N ASP A 30 -13.22 2.03 10.54
CA ASP A 30 -12.44 2.47 9.40
C ASP A 30 -12.72 1.61 8.16
N ARG A 31 -12.37 2.15 6.99
CA ARG A 31 -12.46 1.46 5.70
C ARG A 31 -11.20 1.68 4.88
N ILE A 32 -10.96 0.80 3.92
CA ILE A 32 -9.84 0.90 2.99
C ILE A 32 -10.33 1.59 1.71
N GLN A 33 -9.61 2.62 1.29
CA GLN A 33 -9.73 3.20 -0.04
C GLN A 33 -8.54 2.79 -0.88
N ILE A 34 -8.82 2.29 -2.09
CA ILE A 34 -7.83 1.97 -3.12
C ILE A 34 -8.12 2.86 -4.32
N ASN A 35 -7.11 3.54 -4.80
CA ASN A 35 -7.16 4.38 -5.99
C ASN A 35 -5.85 4.26 -6.76
N HIS A 36 -5.94 4.08 -8.07
CA HIS A 36 -4.78 4.15 -8.96
C HIS A 36 -5.13 4.92 -10.24
N SER A 37 -4.11 5.32 -10.98
CA SER A 37 -4.26 6.03 -12.26
C SER A 37 -5.07 5.22 -13.28
N ASP A 38 -5.63 5.89 -14.30
CA ASP A 38 -6.38 5.24 -15.37
C ASP A 38 -5.62 4.10 -16.06
N LYS A 39 -4.29 4.23 -16.18
CA LYS A 39 -3.39 3.22 -16.77
C LYS A 39 -3.31 1.93 -15.96
N GLN A 40 -3.64 1.97 -14.67
CA GLN A 40 -3.59 0.84 -13.74
C GLN A 40 -4.98 0.27 -13.45
N LYS A 41 -5.97 0.52 -14.32
CA LYS A 41 -7.34 0.02 -14.20
C LYS A 41 -7.39 -1.47 -13.85
N ASP A 42 -6.69 -2.30 -14.62
CA ASP A 42 -6.75 -3.76 -14.45
C ASP A 42 -6.24 -4.20 -13.09
N TYR A 43 -5.25 -3.49 -12.55
CA TYR A 43 -4.73 -3.74 -11.21
C TYR A 43 -5.74 -3.35 -10.11
N VAL A 44 -6.49 -2.25 -10.30
CA VAL A 44 -7.62 -1.90 -9.42
C VAL A 44 -8.69 -2.98 -9.44
N PHE A 45 -9.05 -3.49 -10.63
CA PHE A 45 -10.03 -4.57 -10.77
C PHE A 45 -9.52 -5.89 -10.18
N TRP A 46 -8.23 -6.19 -10.29
CA TRP A 46 -7.62 -7.34 -9.62
C TRP A 46 -7.72 -7.24 -8.09
N LYS A 47 -7.38 -6.07 -7.50
CA LYS A 47 -7.56 -5.84 -6.06
C LYS A 47 -9.02 -5.97 -5.65
N TYR A 48 -9.94 -5.42 -6.44
CA TYR A 48 -11.39 -5.55 -6.22
C TYR A 48 -11.86 -7.00 -6.26
N GLN A 49 -11.46 -7.79 -7.25
CA GLN A 49 -11.86 -9.20 -7.33
C GLN A 49 -11.44 -9.99 -6.09
N ASN A 50 -10.26 -9.72 -5.53
CA ASN A 50 -9.79 -10.38 -4.31
C ASN A 50 -10.48 -9.86 -3.04
N LEU A 51 -11.04 -8.64 -3.06
CA LEU A 51 -11.69 -7.99 -1.91
C LEU A 51 -13.20 -7.80 -2.11
N LYS A 52 -13.80 -8.43 -3.11
CA LYS A 52 -15.17 -8.13 -3.57
C LYS A 52 -16.21 -8.23 -2.45
N GLU A 53 -16.09 -9.26 -1.61
CA GLU A 53 -16.97 -9.49 -0.45
C GLU A 53 -16.92 -8.37 0.61
N TRP A 54 -15.88 -7.53 0.58
CA TRP A 54 -15.68 -6.39 1.48
C TRP A 54 -16.20 -5.07 0.92
N THR A 55 -16.81 -5.09 -0.27
CA THR A 55 -17.17 -3.89 -1.03
C THR A 55 -18.66 -3.87 -1.37
N LEU A 56 -19.26 -2.67 -1.42
CA LEU A 56 -20.67 -2.49 -1.80
C LEU A 56 -20.87 -2.17 -3.28
N SER A 57 -19.80 -1.77 -3.98
CA SER A 57 -19.86 -1.34 -5.37
C SER A 57 -18.58 -1.71 -6.11
N SER A 58 -18.69 -1.91 -7.41
CA SER A 58 -17.54 -2.08 -8.30
C SER A 58 -16.64 -0.83 -8.34
N PRO A 59 -15.38 -0.95 -8.81
CA PRO A 59 -14.52 0.18 -9.05
C PRO A 59 -15.16 1.18 -10.03
N ARG A 60 -15.04 2.46 -9.71
CA ARG A 60 -15.56 3.55 -10.53
C ARG A 60 -14.41 4.42 -11.04
N ARG A 61 -14.57 4.91 -12.26
CA ARG A 61 -13.67 5.91 -12.85
C ARG A 61 -14.07 7.30 -12.33
N VAL A 62 -13.11 8.07 -11.83
CA VAL A 62 -13.31 9.40 -11.25
C VAL A 62 -12.34 10.37 -11.90
N GLY A 63 -12.83 11.55 -12.28
CA GLY A 63 -11.98 12.65 -12.76
C GLY A 63 -11.55 13.53 -11.59
N CYS A 64 -10.24 13.70 -11.41
CA CYS A 64 -9.64 14.57 -10.41
C CYS A 64 -8.96 15.75 -11.10
N LYS A 65 -9.47 16.97 -10.86
CA LYS A 65 -8.84 18.19 -11.38
C LYS A 65 -7.57 18.49 -10.58
N ASP A 66 -6.44 18.46 -11.25
CA ASP A 66 -5.17 18.95 -10.70
C ASP A 66 -5.28 20.47 -10.52
N LYS A 67 -5.20 20.94 -9.28
CA LYS A 67 -5.32 22.37 -8.95
C LYS A 67 -4.17 23.20 -9.52
N ARG A 68 -3.00 22.61 -9.75
CA ARG A 68 -1.80 23.31 -10.23
C ARG A 68 -1.81 23.49 -11.74
N THR A 69 -2.31 22.49 -12.47
CA THR A 69 -2.27 22.48 -13.95
C THR A 69 -3.64 22.68 -14.60
N GLY A 70 -4.73 22.58 -13.84
CA GLY A 70 -6.10 22.63 -14.34
C GLY A 70 -6.54 21.37 -15.09
N LYS A 71 -5.63 20.43 -15.35
CA LYS A 71 -5.90 19.19 -16.10
C LYS A 71 -6.72 18.20 -15.27
N ILE A 72 -7.57 17.44 -15.95
CA ILE A 72 -8.31 16.34 -15.31
C ILE A 72 -7.48 15.06 -15.45
N ASN A 73 -7.07 14.50 -14.33
CA ASN A 73 -6.48 13.17 -14.25
C ASN A 73 -7.59 12.15 -13.93
N TRP A 74 -7.66 11.08 -14.71
CA TRP A 74 -8.61 10.00 -14.46
C TRP A 74 -7.97 8.94 -13.55
N GLU A 75 -8.74 8.48 -12.58
CA GLU A 75 -8.36 7.41 -11.66
C GLU A 75 -9.48 6.38 -11.54
N TRP A 76 -9.12 5.14 -11.21
CA TRP A 76 -10.07 4.11 -10.78
C TRP A 76 -9.99 3.95 -9.28
N ARG A 77 -11.16 3.96 -8.63
CA ARG A 77 -11.26 3.89 -7.17
C ARG A 77 -12.36 2.93 -6.73
N PHE A 78 -12.11 2.17 -5.68
CA PHE A 78 -13.16 1.52 -4.89
C PHE A 78 -12.87 1.64 -3.39
N ARG A 79 -13.86 1.32 -2.57
CA ARG A 79 -13.75 1.33 -1.11
C ARG A 79 -14.39 0.09 -0.54
N THR A 80 -13.83 -0.39 0.56
CA THR A 80 -14.52 -1.37 1.40
C THR A 80 -15.66 -0.70 2.17
N PHE A 81 -16.58 -1.50 2.72
CA PHE A 81 -17.39 -1.04 3.85
C PHE A 81 -16.50 -0.87 5.10
N SER A 82 -17.00 -0.12 6.08
CA SER A 82 -16.32 0.05 7.36
C SER A 82 -16.41 -1.24 8.19
N HIS A 83 -15.30 -1.69 8.77
CA HIS A 83 -15.25 -2.93 9.54
C HIS A 83 -14.18 -2.87 10.66
N PRO A 84 -14.35 -3.56 11.81
CA PRO A 84 -13.35 -3.51 12.89
C PRO A 84 -11.98 -4.03 12.49
N GLU A 85 -11.92 -4.98 11.55
CA GLU A 85 -10.66 -5.50 10.99
C GLU A 85 -9.80 -4.36 10.41
N PHE A 86 -10.41 -3.44 9.64
CA PHE A 86 -9.68 -2.31 9.05
C PHE A 86 -9.26 -1.26 10.10
N THR A 87 -10.04 -1.12 11.17
CA THR A 87 -9.65 -0.30 12.32
C THR A 87 -8.43 -0.87 13.05
N GLN A 88 -8.28 -2.19 13.14
CA GLN A 88 -7.07 -2.79 13.68
C GLN A 88 -5.84 -2.47 12.82
N TYR A 89 -5.95 -2.59 11.50
CA TYR A 89 -4.88 -2.18 10.58
C TYR A 89 -4.51 -0.71 10.73
N LYS A 90 -5.50 0.17 10.92
CA LYS A 90 -5.23 1.58 11.18
C LYS A 90 -4.39 1.80 12.43
N LYS A 91 -4.76 1.16 13.55
CA LYS A 91 -4.02 1.26 14.81
C LYS A 91 -2.57 0.81 14.68
N ILE A 92 -2.29 -0.12 13.76
CA ILE A 92 -0.95 -0.66 13.51
C ILE A 92 -0.15 0.27 12.59
N PHE A 93 -0.75 0.71 11.48
CA PHE A 93 -0.05 1.38 10.38
C PHE A 93 -0.21 2.91 10.36
N TYR A 94 -0.95 3.50 11.31
CA TYR A 94 -1.15 4.95 11.37
C TYR A 94 -0.97 5.51 12.78
N SER A 95 -0.32 6.67 12.86
CA SER A 95 -0.33 7.56 14.02
C SER A 95 -1.05 8.85 13.66
N GLY A 96 -2.28 9.00 14.17
CA GLY A 96 -3.20 10.04 13.71
C GLY A 96 -3.53 9.88 12.21
N ARG A 97 -3.18 10.88 11.40
CA ARG A 97 -3.36 10.86 9.94
C ARG A 97 -2.11 10.40 9.17
N LYS A 98 -0.98 10.18 9.86
CA LYS A 98 0.29 9.84 9.24
C LYS A 98 0.47 8.32 9.21
N LYS A 99 0.78 7.77 8.03
CA LYS A 99 1.18 6.36 7.88
C LYS A 99 2.55 6.14 8.55
N ILE A 100 2.68 5.04 9.27
CA ILE A 100 3.90 4.66 10.01
C ILE A 100 4.27 3.21 9.72
N ILE A 101 5.54 2.87 9.95
CA ILE A 101 6.00 1.48 9.94
C ILE A 101 6.03 0.94 11.38
N PRO A 102 5.22 -0.09 11.69
CA PRO A 102 5.16 -0.65 13.04
C PRO A 102 6.45 -1.38 13.40
N ARG A 103 6.69 -1.59 14.71
CA ARG A 103 7.90 -2.29 15.18
C ARG A 103 7.90 -3.77 14.80
N ASN A 104 6.74 -4.39 14.76
CA ASN A 104 6.53 -5.79 14.39
C ASN A 104 6.32 -5.98 12.87
N ILE A 105 6.82 -5.07 12.01
CA ILE A 105 6.65 -5.20 10.55
C ILE A 105 7.20 -6.52 10.01
N LYS A 106 8.24 -7.10 10.66
CA LYS A 106 8.80 -8.41 10.34
C LYS A 106 7.80 -9.55 10.49
N ASP A 107 6.83 -9.42 11.39
CA ASP A 107 5.80 -10.44 11.61
C ASP A 107 4.59 -10.25 10.68
N LEU A 108 4.45 -9.04 10.12
CA LEU A 108 3.35 -8.67 9.24
C LEU A 108 3.70 -8.90 7.76
N LEU A 109 4.83 -8.36 7.31
CA LEU A 109 5.31 -8.45 5.93
C LEU A 109 6.13 -9.73 5.73
N VAL A 110 5.44 -10.87 5.67
CA VAL A 110 6.07 -12.21 5.52
C VAL A 110 5.78 -12.82 4.15
N SER A 111 4.62 -12.52 3.58
CA SER A 111 4.16 -13.14 2.35
C SER A 111 4.84 -12.52 1.12
N PRO A 112 5.39 -13.33 0.19
CA PRO A 112 5.87 -12.82 -1.10
C PRO A 112 4.78 -12.07 -1.88
N LEU A 113 3.51 -12.44 -1.70
CA LEU A 113 2.37 -11.73 -2.29
C LEU A 113 2.25 -10.30 -1.77
N SER A 114 2.46 -10.08 -0.46
CA SER A 114 2.46 -8.74 0.12
C SER A 114 3.58 -7.88 -0.45
N LEU A 115 4.78 -8.45 -0.60
CA LEU A 115 5.91 -7.76 -1.20
C LEU A 115 5.65 -7.42 -2.67
N ALA A 116 5.08 -8.35 -3.44
CA ALA A 116 4.73 -8.12 -4.84
C ALA A 116 3.68 -7.01 -4.99
N VAL A 117 2.64 -7.00 -4.16
CA VAL A 117 1.61 -5.94 -4.16
C VAL A 117 2.21 -4.59 -3.78
N TRP A 118 3.05 -4.54 -2.74
CA TRP A 118 3.73 -3.30 -2.37
C TRP A 118 4.64 -2.79 -3.49
N TYR A 119 5.37 -3.69 -4.16
CA TYR A 119 6.19 -3.35 -5.32
C TYR A 119 5.36 -2.87 -6.53
N MET A 120 4.17 -3.41 -6.76
CA MET A 120 3.29 -2.93 -7.84
C MET A 120 2.67 -1.56 -7.54
N ASP A 121 2.57 -1.19 -6.26
CA ASP A 121 2.09 0.13 -5.82
C ASP A 121 3.22 1.17 -5.91
N ASP A 122 4.33 0.94 -5.20
CA ASP A 122 5.41 1.92 -4.98
C ASP A 122 6.76 1.52 -5.57
N GLY A 123 6.82 0.42 -6.34
CA GLY A 123 8.07 -0.11 -6.88
C GLY A 123 8.44 0.45 -8.25
N LYS A 124 9.75 0.55 -8.50
CA LYS A 124 10.29 0.97 -9.79
C LYS A 124 11.52 0.16 -10.17
N LYS A 125 11.46 -0.51 -11.33
CA LYS A 125 12.63 -1.20 -11.89
C LYS A 125 13.67 -0.19 -12.39
N ARG A 126 14.95 -0.48 -12.19
CA ARG A 126 16.03 0.24 -12.88
C ARG A 126 16.17 -0.20 -14.34
N PRO A 127 16.26 0.73 -15.29
CA PRO A 127 16.41 0.39 -16.70
C PRO A 127 17.79 -0.19 -17.03
N ASP A 128 18.81 0.13 -16.24
CA ASP A 128 20.22 -0.11 -16.53
C ASP A 128 20.84 -1.28 -15.76
N CYS A 129 20.13 -1.85 -14.78
CA CYS A 129 20.60 -3.02 -14.04
C CYS A 129 19.43 -3.88 -13.53
N ARG A 130 19.73 -5.04 -12.95
CA ARG A 130 18.73 -5.90 -12.27
C ARG A 130 18.38 -5.41 -10.87
N GLY A 131 18.30 -4.09 -10.70
CA GLY A 131 17.94 -3.44 -9.44
C GLY A 131 16.54 -2.87 -9.49
N ALA A 132 15.98 -2.58 -8.33
CA ALA A 132 14.69 -1.92 -8.22
C ALA A 132 14.69 -0.95 -7.03
N TYR A 133 13.70 -0.07 -7.00
CA TYR A 133 13.45 0.82 -5.88
C TYR A 133 12.07 0.54 -5.30
N LEU A 134 11.92 0.81 -4.01
CA LEU A 134 10.62 1.02 -3.36
C LEU A 134 10.56 2.47 -2.89
N ASP A 135 9.56 3.19 -3.37
CA ASP A 135 9.26 4.53 -2.90
C ASP A 135 8.78 4.48 -1.45
N THR A 136 9.57 5.10 -0.57
CA THR A 136 9.35 5.10 0.86
C THR A 136 9.60 6.47 1.46
N ILE A 137 9.58 7.55 0.66
CA ILE A 137 9.93 8.89 1.14
C ILE A 137 8.99 9.39 2.24
N CYS A 138 7.77 8.86 2.27
CA CYS A 138 6.76 9.22 3.27
C CYS A 138 7.11 8.72 4.68
N PHE A 139 8.04 7.76 4.79
CA PHE A 139 8.50 7.18 6.05
C PHE A 139 9.80 7.83 6.54
N SER A 140 9.96 7.92 7.86
CA SER A 140 11.22 8.39 8.44
C SER A 140 12.38 7.42 8.18
N LYS A 141 13.62 7.90 8.22
CA LYS A 141 14.83 7.04 8.10
C LYS A 141 14.80 5.84 9.05
N LYS A 142 14.27 5.99 10.28
CA LYS A 142 14.15 4.90 11.27
C LYS A 142 13.13 3.84 10.83
N GLU A 143 12.06 4.26 10.17
CA GLU A 143 11.04 3.38 9.61
C GLU A 143 11.57 2.67 8.36
N GLN A 144 12.25 3.40 7.47
CA GLN A 144 12.89 2.82 6.29
C GLN A 144 13.97 1.79 6.66
N LYS A 145 14.78 2.04 7.70
CA LYS A 145 15.73 1.04 8.22
C LYS A 145 15.02 -0.22 8.73
N ARG A 146 13.87 -0.08 9.42
CA ARG A 146 13.06 -1.23 9.84
C ARG A 146 12.53 -2.03 8.65
N LEU A 147 12.13 -1.36 7.57
CA LEU A 147 11.74 -2.02 6.32
C LEU A 147 12.92 -2.75 5.68
N ILE A 148 14.09 -2.14 5.59
CA ILE A 148 15.32 -2.80 5.08
C ILE A 148 15.62 -4.06 5.89
N ASP A 149 15.59 -3.97 7.23
CA ASP A 149 15.82 -5.14 8.07
C ASP A 149 14.77 -6.23 7.83
N CYS A 150 13.50 -5.85 7.63
CA CYS A 150 12.44 -6.79 7.27
C CYS A 150 12.72 -7.46 5.92
N LEU A 151 13.09 -6.69 4.90
CA LEU A 151 13.36 -7.19 3.54
C LEU A 151 14.52 -8.18 3.53
N ARG A 152 15.59 -7.89 4.27
CA ARG A 152 16.75 -8.77 4.41
C ARG A 152 16.40 -10.09 5.10
N ASN A 153 15.68 -10.02 6.22
CA ASN A 153 15.38 -11.20 7.03
C ASN A 153 14.32 -12.10 6.39
N ASN A 154 13.23 -11.52 5.88
CA ASN A 154 12.06 -12.29 5.44
C ASN A 154 12.17 -12.74 3.98
N PHE A 155 12.90 -11.99 3.14
CA PHE A 155 12.94 -12.21 1.69
C PHE A 155 14.36 -12.36 1.14
N GLN A 156 15.38 -12.42 2.01
CA GLN A 156 16.79 -12.62 1.63
C GLN A 156 17.31 -11.53 0.67
N LEU A 157 16.72 -10.33 0.70
CA LEU A 157 17.13 -9.19 -0.10
C LEU A 157 18.30 -8.46 0.57
N VAL A 158 19.46 -9.12 0.63
CA VAL A 158 20.64 -8.69 1.41
C VAL A 158 21.24 -7.36 0.94
N ASN A 159 21.14 -7.05 -0.35
CA ASN A 159 21.72 -5.85 -0.96
C ASN A 159 20.81 -4.61 -0.87
N THR A 160 19.81 -4.63 0.01
CA THR A 160 18.89 -3.50 0.20
C THR A 160 19.54 -2.36 0.98
N LYS A 161 19.41 -1.11 0.54
CA LYS A 161 19.98 0.08 1.20
C LYS A 161 19.16 1.34 0.92
N LEU A 162 19.40 2.39 1.71
CA LEU A 162 18.84 3.70 1.39
C LEU A 162 19.62 4.35 0.26
N HIS A 163 18.90 4.89 -0.71
CA HIS A 163 19.44 5.66 -1.82
C HIS A 163 18.75 7.01 -1.91
N TRP A 164 19.53 8.10 -2.00
CA TRP A 164 19.02 9.45 -2.15
C TRP A 164 18.88 9.81 -3.63
N ASN A 165 17.74 10.36 -4.04
CA ASN A 165 17.49 10.74 -5.45
C ASN A 165 17.10 12.22 -5.65
N GLY A 166 17.42 13.10 -4.69
CA GLY A 166 17.11 14.53 -4.74
C GLY A 166 15.90 14.92 -3.88
N ASP A 167 14.83 14.12 -3.94
CA ASP A 167 13.57 14.43 -3.24
C ASP A 167 13.43 13.66 -1.90
N GLY A 168 14.19 12.59 -1.72
CA GLY A 168 14.16 11.80 -0.51
C GLY A 168 15.04 10.55 -0.56
N TYR A 169 14.98 9.77 0.53
CA TYR A 169 15.56 8.43 0.55
C TYR A 169 14.53 7.41 0.12
N HIS A 170 14.93 6.54 -0.81
CA HIS A 170 14.20 5.38 -1.26
C HIS A 170 14.94 4.12 -0.82
N ILE A 171 14.26 2.98 -0.77
CA ILE A 171 14.93 1.69 -0.61
C ILE A 171 15.34 1.23 -2.01
N TYR A 172 16.62 0.96 -2.20
CA TYR A 172 17.21 0.28 -3.35
C TYR A 172 17.49 -1.17 -2.98
#